data_AF-A0A7Z9ZZC8-F1
#
_entry.id   AF-A0A7Z9ZZC8-F1
#
_cell.length_a   1.000
_cell.length_b   1.000
_cell.length_c   1.000
_cell.angle_alpha   90.00
_cell.angle_beta   90.00
_cell.angle_gamma   90.00
#
_symmetry.space_group_name_H-M   'P 1'
#
loop_
_entity.id
_entity.type
_entity.pdbx_description
1 polymer ?
#
loop_
_entity_poly.entity_id
_entity_poly.type
_entity_poly.pdbx_seq_one_letter_code
_entity_poly.pdbx_strand_id
1 'polypeptide(L)'
;QKIKRPHRVPKFSSCWSVAQGELWNSMRALDLLLSLPEVDEDRVGATGISGGGAHSLFLAVADERIKTVASVAGTDCVKTLVGHRHVWGHCDCMFPLNLYRRDASEFLALIAPRPLLLCFAREDSLYTPEGWRGMFEKVRKVYELYGEGEKCQLFEYPGPHAYSPEAVRVINDWFDRFVAGERKPKGELRGEERTEPETSVFHGAPTEVDRLDILPQLLARRGRVRLPEGPKDWLGIREEVVRKLVEGPPIVGQGVGREAQSPLEGGLHHRRKEASCDQGRDRGGRGLAGGAPSDGAHGEVGGRACGAERGGEGGALEALRGVLPSRRCGPRAEGDGPYRSEPG
;
A
#
# COMPACT_ATOMS: atom_id res chain seq x y z
N GLN A 1 -2.25 -13.71 -23.59
CA GLN A 1 -0.78 -13.47 -23.57
C GLN A 1 -0.50 -11.97 -23.72
N LYS A 2 0.55 -11.46 -23.05
CA LYS A 2 1.05 -10.05 -23.01
C LYS A 2 0.70 -9.20 -21.78
N ILE A 3 0.88 -9.74 -20.57
CA ILE A 3 1.36 -8.91 -19.45
C ILE A 3 2.84 -8.60 -19.75
N LYS A 4 3.10 -7.45 -20.41
CA LYS A 4 4.45 -6.92 -20.67
C LYS A 4 4.46 -5.40 -20.48
N ARG A 5 4.26 -4.95 -19.24
CA ARG A 5 4.87 -3.72 -18.74
C ARG A 5 5.84 -4.17 -17.64
N PRO A 6 7.17 -4.02 -17.79
CA PRO A 6 8.06 -4.25 -16.66
C PRO A 6 7.69 -3.22 -15.60
N HIS A 7 7.39 -3.68 -14.38
CA HIS A 7 7.08 -2.82 -13.25
C HIS A 7 8.31 -1.96 -12.94
N ARG A 8 8.38 -0.76 -13.53
CA ARG A 8 9.36 0.24 -13.15
C ARG A 8 9.04 0.62 -11.72
N VAL A 9 9.99 0.46 -10.82
CA VAL A 9 9.85 1.01 -9.46
C VAL A 9 9.58 2.51 -9.62
N PRO A 10 8.46 3.05 -9.11
CA PRO A 10 8.13 4.47 -9.25
C PRO A 10 9.26 5.33 -8.69
N LYS A 11 9.57 6.45 -9.34
CA LYS A 11 10.70 7.33 -8.93
C LYS A 11 10.65 7.80 -7.47
N PHE A 12 9.47 7.74 -6.85
CA PHE A 12 9.28 7.86 -5.41
C PHE A 12 10.26 6.99 -4.60
N SER A 13 10.65 5.79 -5.06
CA SER A 13 11.55 4.87 -4.36
C SER A 13 13.05 5.24 -4.40
N SER A 14 13.43 6.38 -4.96
CA SER A 14 14.86 6.73 -5.18
C SER A 14 15.61 6.99 -3.86
N CYS A 15 14.87 7.27 -2.80
CA CYS A 15 15.30 7.48 -1.43
C CYS A 15 14.30 6.78 -0.51
N TRP A 16 14.65 5.63 0.07
CA TRP A 16 13.72 4.83 0.87
C TRP A 16 13.10 5.62 2.03
N SER A 17 11.78 5.50 2.18
CA SER A 17 11.07 5.74 3.44
C SER A 17 10.07 4.62 3.71
N VAL A 18 9.70 4.42 4.97
CA VAL A 18 8.68 3.45 5.37
C VAL A 18 7.35 3.66 4.62
N ALA A 19 6.95 4.90 4.38
CA ALA A 19 5.76 5.25 3.61
C ALA A 19 5.78 4.68 2.17
N GLN A 20 6.96 4.58 1.55
CA GLN A 20 7.12 3.98 0.22
C GLN A 20 7.09 2.45 0.27
N GLY A 21 7.58 1.85 1.35
CA GLY A 21 7.46 0.41 1.59
C GLY A 21 6.00 -0.01 1.65
N GLU A 22 5.20 0.69 2.46
CA GLU A 22 3.77 0.42 2.60
C GLU A 22 2.96 0.76 1.34
N LEU A 23 3.33 1.82 0.62
CA LEU A 23 2.75 2.09 -0.70
C LEU A 23 3.10 0.97 -1.70
N TRP A 24 4.32 0.45 -1.69
CA TRP A 24 4.72 -0.65 -2.55
C TRP A 24 3.97 -1.94 -2.20
N ASN A 25 3.80 -2.25 -0.92
CA ASN A 25 2.94 -3.34 -0.43
C ASN A 25 1.51 -3.16 -0.96
N SER A 26 0.95 -1.96 -0.82
CA SER A 26 -0.39 -1.61 -1.33
C SER A 26 -0.52 -1.82 -2.84
N MET A 27 0.48 -1.45 -3.64
CA MET A 27 0.51 -1.70 -5.09
C MET A 27 0.64 -3.19 -5.44
N ARG A 28 1.34 -4.00 -4.63
CA ARG A 28 1.43 -5.46 -4.84
C ARG A 28 0.14 -6.17 -4.41
N ALA A 29 -0.51 -5.71 -3.34
CA ALA A 29 -1.83 -6.18 -2.94
C ALA A 29 -2.87 -5.89 -4.03
N LEU A 30 -2.81 -4.70 -4.66
CA LEU A 30 -3.63 -4.38 -5.83
C LEU A 30 -3.34 -5.27 -7.04
N ASP A 31 -2.07 -5.57 -7.33
CA ASP A 31 -1.70 -6.52 -8.40
C ASP A 31 -2.27 -7.93 -8.15
N LEU A 32 -2.23 -8.39 -6.90
CA LEU A 32 -2.80 -9.68 -6.49
C LEU A 32 -4.34 -9.67 -6.61
N LEU A 33 -4.99 -8.65 -6.06
CA LEU A 33 -6.45 -8.49 -6.10
C LEU A 33 -6.98 -8.51 -7.53
N LEU A 34 -6.34 -7.77 -8.44
CA LEU A 34 -6.69 -7.71 -9.86
C LEU A 34 -6.33 -8.97 -10.66
N SER A 35 -5.64 -9.95 -10.05
CA SER A 35 -5.37 -11.24 -10.68
C SER A 35 -6.46 -12.30 -10.39
N LEU A 36 -7.37 -12.02 -9.45
CA LEU A 36 -8.45 -12.91 -9.07
C LEU A 36 -9.59 -12.84 -10.09
N PRO A 37 -10.11 -13.97 -10.62
CA PRO A 37 -11.16 -13.97 -11.65
C PRO A 37 -12.51 -13.43 -11.16
N GLU A 38 -12.71 -13.31 -9.85
CA GLU A 38 -13.90 -12.73 -9.21
C GLU A 38 -13.86 -11.19 -9.13
N VAL A 39 -12.72 -10.56 -9.45
CA VAL A 39 -12.53 -9.11 -9.33
C VAL A 39 -12.67 -8.42 -10.69
N ASP A 40 -13.59 -7.46 -10.76
CA ASP A 40 -13.73 -6.55 -11.90
C ASP A 40 -12.72 -5.40 -11.78
N GLU A 41 -11.74 -5.35 -12.69
CA GLU A 41 -10.66 -4.34 -12.68
C GLU A 41 -11.15 -2.90 -12.93
N ASP A 42 -12.38 -2.73 -13.45
CA ASP A 42 -13.01 -1.43 -13.64
C ASP A 42 -13.81 -0.96 -12.41
N ARG A 43 -13.87 -1.76 -11.33
CA ARG A 43 -14.70 -1.49 -10.13
C ARG A 43 -13.91 -1.54 -8.82
N VAL A 44 -12.64 -1.13 -8.83
CA VAL A 44 -11.76 -1.13 -7.65
C VAL A 44 -11.63 0.27 -7.02
N GLY A 45 -11.70 0.34 -5.70
CA GLY A 45 -11.44 1.55 -4.91
C GLY A 45 -10.64 1.28 -3.64
N ALA A 46 -10.15 2.33 -2.99
CA ALA A 46 -9.34 2.23 -1.77
C ALA A 46 -9.98 2.96 -0.58
N THR A 47 -9.92 2.37 0.61
CA THR A 47 -10.40 3.00 1.85
C THR A 47 -9.64 2.52 3.08
N GLY A 48 -9.53 3.38 4.08
CA GLY A 48 -8.86 3.11 5.34
C GLY A 48 -8.94 4.29 6.31
N ILE A 49 -8.49 4.05 7.55
CA ILE A 49 -8.42 5.05 8.62
C ILE A 49 -6.97 5.32 9.03
N SER A 50 -6.65 6.56 9.43
CA SER A 50 -5.33 6.93 9.96
C SER A 50 -4.23 6.62 8.94
N GLY A 51 -3.21 5.83 9.29
CA GLY A 51 -2.21 5.32 8.34
C GLY A 51 -2.83 4.60 7.13
N GLY A 52 -3.90 3.82 7.31
CA GLY A 52 -4.65 3.21 6.20
C GLY A 52 -5.37 4.25 5.32
N GLY A 53 -5.78 5.38 5.89
CA GLY A 53 -6.30 6.53 5.15
C GLY A 53 -5.20 7.21 4.31
N ALA A 54 -4.03 7.45 4.91
CA ALA A 54 -2.84 7.95 4.22
C ALA A 54 -2.47 7.06 3.03
N HIS A 55 -2.36 5.74 3.24
CA HIS A 55 -2.01 4.79 2.19
C HIS A 55 -3.10 4.62 1.13
N SER A 56 -4.39 4.79 1.48
CA SER A 56 -5.46 4.85 0.47
C SER A 56 -5.30 6.06 -0.46
N LEU A 57 -4.94 7.23 0.08
CA LEU A 57 -4.62 8.42 -0.72
C LEU A 57 -3.35 8.23 -1.55
N PHE A 58 -2.27 7.71 -0.96
CA PHE A 58 -1.01 7.47 -1.68
C PHE A 58 -1.17 6.44 -2.80
N LEU A 59 -1.94 5.37 -2.58
CA LEU A 59 -2.24 4.37 -3.62
C LEU A 59 -3.07 4.99 -4.75
N ALA A 60 -4.10 5.78 -4.42
CA ALA A 60 -4.87 6.50 -5.43
C ALA A 60 -4.00 7.47 -6.26
N VAL A 61 -3.08 8.20 -5.63
CA VAL A 61 -2.13 9.10 -6.33
C VAL A 61 -1.13 8.33 -7.20
N ALA A 62 -0.64 7.18 -6.73
CA ALA A 62 0.40 6.42 -7.43
C ALA A 62 -0.12 5.47 -8.51
N ASP A 63 -1.39 5.04 -8.44
CA ASP A 63 -1.97 4.02 -9.30
C ASP A 63 -3.39 4.40 -9.79
N GLU A 64 -3.50 4.65 -11.10
CA GLU A 64 -4.76 5.03 -11.76
C GLU A 64 -5.79 3.89 -11.85
N ARG A 65 -5.40 2.65 -11.51
CA ARG A 65 -6.35 1.52 -11.43
C ARG A 65 -7.34 1.68 -10.27
N ILE A 66 -7.00 2.46 -9.24
CA ILE A 66 -7.95 2.88 -8.21
C ILE A 66 -8.92 3.89 -8.82
N LYS A 67 -10.19 3.49 -8.95
CA LYS A 67 -11.26 4.27 -9.59
C LYS A 67 -11.91 5.26 -8.64
N THR A 68 -11.96 4.95 -7.34
CA THR A 68 -12.49 5.82 -6.27
C THR A 68 -11.68 5.66 -4.99
N VAL A 69 -11.64 6.68 -4.15
CA VAL A 69 -11.01 6.61 -2.82
C VAL A 69 -11.87 7.30 -1.75
N ALA A 70 -11.94 6.70 -0.58
CA ALA A 70 -12.47 7.33 0.63
C ALA A 70 -11.45 7.22 1.77
N SER A 71 -11.00 8.34 2.31
CA SER A 71 -9.96 8.38 3.35
C SER A 71 -10.53 8.92 4.66
N VAL A 72 -10.43 8.15 5.74
CA VAL A 72 -10.79 8.59 7.08
C VAL A 72 -9.55 9.04 7.84
N ALA A 73 -9.50 10.30 8.28
CA ALA A 73 -8.41 10.84 9.10
C ALA A 73 -7.01 10.49 8.53
N GLY A 74 -6.86 10.58 7.20
CA GLY A 74 -5.70 10.04 6.49
C GLY A 74 -4.50 10.98 6.38
N THR A 75 -4.75 12.28 6.27
CA THR A 75 -3.69 13.31 6.26
C THR A 75 -4.32 14.68 6.50
N ASP A 76 -3.50 15.70 6.66
CA ASP A 76 -3.92 17.09 6.85
C ASP A 76 -2.89 18.03 6.19
N CYS A 77 -3.17 19.34 6.12
CA CYS A 77 -2.23 20.29 5.53
C CYS A 77 -0.93 20.36 6.33
N VAL A 78 0.22 20.51 5.64
CA VAL A 78 1.54 20.42 6.28
C VAL A 78 1.73 21.54 7.31
N LYS A 79 1.07 22.69 7.12
CA LYS A 79 1.09 23.82 8.06
C LYS A 79 0.50 23.43 9.43
N THR A 80 -0.68 22.80 9.48
CA THR A 80 -1.34 22.43 10.75
C THR A 80 -0.63 21.25 11.41
N LEU A 81 -0.28 20.21 10.63
CA LEU A 81 0.47 19.05 11.13
C LEU A 81 1.75 19.44 11.87
N VAL A 82 2.57 20.31 11.27
CA VAL A 82 3.82 20.79 11.88
C VAL A 82 3.55 21.84 12.96
N GLY A 83 2.65 22.79 12.70
CA GLY A 83 2.37 23.92 13.59
C GLY A 83 1.78 23.50 14.95
N HIS A 84 0.83 22.56 14.94
CA HIS A 84 0.24 21.99 16.16
C HIS A 84 1.04 20.81 16.74
N ARG A 85 2.19 20.46 16.14
CA ARG A 85 3.01 19.30 16.52
C ARG A 85 2.26 17.96 16.45
N HIS A 86 1.25 17.84 15.58
CA HIS A 86 0.51 16.59 15.41
C HIS A 86 1.35 15.51 14.72
N VAL A 87 2.37 15.87 13.92
CA VAL A 87 3.34 14.91 13.33
C VAL A 87 3.91 13.93 14.37
N TRP A 88 4.08 14.35 15.63
CA TRP A 88 4.62 13.51 16.71
C TRP A 88 3.64 12.43 17.21
N GLY A 89 2.35 12.54 16.89
CA GLY A 89 1.32 11.54 17.17
C GLY A 89 1.12 10.50 16.06
N HIS A 90 1.89 10.59 14.97
CA HIS A 90 1.78 9.72 13.80
C HIS A 90 3.01 8.82 13.63
N CYS A 91 2.81 7.67 12.97
CA CYS A 91 3.91 6.87 12.47
C CYS A 91 4.56 7.55 11.24
N ASP A 92 5.87 7.38 11.07
CA ASP A 92 6.62 7.90 9.92
C ASP A 92 6.20 7.26 8.59
N CYS A 93 5.48 6.13 8.60
CA CYS A 93 4.84 5.57 7.40
C CYS A 93 3.76 6.48 6.80
N MET A 94 3.21 7.42 7.58
CA MET A 94 2.18 8.35 7.10
C MET A 94 2.74 9.51 6.27
N PHE A 95 4.08 9.67 6.16
CA PHE A 95 4.69 10.83 5.52
C PHE A 95 5.65 10.47 4.37
N PRO A 96 5.41 10.97 3.15
CA PRO A 96 6.41 10.86 2.08
C PRO A 96 7.60 11.79 2.37
N LEU A 97 8.75 11.52 1.76
CA LEU A 97 9.94 12.39 1.84
C LEU A 97 9.68 13.73 1.13
N ASN A 98 9.18 14.70 1.88
CA ASN A 98 8.72 15.98 1.37
C ASN A 98 9.83 17.04 1.32
N LEU A 99 10.90 16.76 0.56
CA LEU A 99 12.08 17.64 0.42
C LEU A 99 11.71 19.07 -0.06
N TYR A 100 10.64 19.18 -0.84
CA TYR A 100 10.17 20.45 -1.42
C TYR A 100 9.10 21.16 -0.57
N ARG A 101 8.77 20.65 0.63
CA ARG A 101 7.77 21.25 1.55
C ARG A 101 6.39 21.47 0.91
N ARG A 102 6.01 20.59 -0.01
CA ARG A 102 4.74 20.58 -0.73
C ARG A 102 3.57 20.35 0.23
N ASP A 103 2.44 21.00 0.00
CA ASP A 103 1.26 20.76 0.83
C ASP A 103 0.55 19.46 0.44
N ALA A 104 -0.14 18.81 1.39
CA ALA A 104 -0.87 17.57 1.12
C ALA A 104 -1.86 17.73 -0.04
N SER A 105 -2.53 18.89 -0.13
CA SER A 105 -3.47 19.20 -1.22
C SER A 105 -2.85 19.11 -2.63
N GLU A 106 -1.55 19.36 -2.79
CA GLU A 106 -0.90 19.26 -4.10
C GLU A 106 -0.83 17.80 -4.60
N PHE A 107 -0.64 16.85 -3.69
CA PHE A 107 -0.66 15.43 -4.01
C PHE A 107 -2.09 14.93 -4.19
N LEU A 108 -3.02 15.31 -3.31
CA LEU A 108 -4.43 14.90 -3.39
C LEU A 108 -5.11 15.42 -4.68
N ALA A 109 -4.70 16.58 -5.19
CA ALA A 109 -5.18 17.09 -6.48
C ALA A 109 -4.86 16.17 -7.68
N LEU A 110 -3.83 15.31 -7.59
CA LEU A 110 -3.48 14.33 -8.64
C LEU A 110 -4.50 13.17 -8.75
N ILE A 111 -5.45 13.08 -7.83
CA ILE A 111 -6.55 12.11 -7.90
C ILE A 111 -7.60 12.56 -8.92
N ALA A 112 -7.75 13.88 -9.13
CA ALA A 112 -8.73 14.44 -10.05
C ALA A 112 -8.56 13.91 -11.50
N PRO A 113 -9.66 13.60 -12.22
CA PRO A 113 -11.06 13.78 -11.85
C PRO A 113 -11.70 12.55 -11.16
N ARG A 114 -10.92 11.59 -10.66
CA ARG A 114 -11.46 10.38 -9.99
C ARG A 114 -12.11 10.73 -8.64
N PRO A 115 -13.22 10.12 -8.25
CA PRO A 115 -13.89 10.41 -6.98
C PRO A 115 -13.00 10.28 -5.73
N LEU A 116 -13.00 11.34 -4.92
CA LEU A 116 -12.30 11.48 -3.64
C LEU A 116 -13.29 11.90 -2.55
N LEU A 117 -13.45 11.06 -1.53
CA LEU A 117 -14.14 11.37 -0.29
C LEU A 117 -13.12 11.50 0.86
N LEU A 118 -13.20 12.61 1.59
CA LEU A 118 -12.44 12.84 2.82
C LEU A 118 -13.38 12.80 4.03
N CYS A 119 -13.05 12.03 5.06
CA CYS A 119 -13.85 11.89 6.27
C CYS A 119 -13.00 12.25 7.51
N PHE A 120 -13.53 13.12 8.38
CA PHE A 120 -12.84 13.52 9.62
C PHE A 120 -13.78 13.51 10.83
N ALA A 121 -13.25 13.07 11.97
CA ALA A 121 -13.91 13.20 13.26
C ALA A 121 -13.57 14.56 13.87
N ARG A 122 -14.55 15.29 14.40
CA ARG A 122 -14.37 16.69 14.84
C ARG A 122 -13.57 16.83 16.12
N GLU A 123 -13.57 15.81 16.96
CA GLU A 123 -12.84 15.74 18.23
C GLU A 123 -11.60 14.82 18.13
N ASP A 124 -11.07 14.67 16.91
CA ASP A 124 -9.79 14.01 16.64
C ASP A 124 -8.62 14.81 17.25
N SER A 125 -7.70 14.12 17.94
CA SER A 125 -6.52 14.72 18.57
C SER A 125 -5.30 14.82 17.65
N LEU A 126 -5.36 14.22 16.45
CA LEU A 126 -4.25 14.16 15.49
C LEU A 126 -4.40 15.15 14.32
N TYR A 127 -5.55 15.79 14.14
CA TYR A 127 -5.79 16.72 13.03
C TYR A 127 -6.61 17.93 13.49
N THR A 128 -6.71 19.00 12.69
CA THR A 128 -7.55 20.17 13.05
C THR A 128 -8.57 20.55 11.96
N PRO A 129 -9.77 21.05 12.35
CA PRO A 129 -10.75 21.53 11.38
C PRO A 129 -10.27 22.66 10.47
N GLU A 130 -9.32 23.50 10.90
CA GLU A 130 -8.66 24.49 10.03
C GLU A 130 -7.91 23.78 8.89
N GLY A 131 -7.14 22.75 9.25
CA GLY A 131 -6.27 22.05 8.32
C GLY A 131 -7.06 21.29 7.26
N TRP A 132 -7.97 20.39 7.66
CA TRP A 132 -8.59 19.48 6.70
C TRP A 132 -9.56 20.20 5.77
N ARG A 133 -10.25 21.25 6.25
CA ARG A 133 -11.08 22.13 5.42
C ARG A 133 -10.20 22.94 4.45
N GLY A 134 -9.12 23.55 4.93
CA GLY A 134 -8.19 24.31 4.09
C GLY A 134 -7.45 23.43 3.05
N MET A 135 -7.23 22.15 3.35
CA MET A 135 -6.73 21.15 2.39
C MET A 135 -7.82 20.80 1.36
N PHE A 136 -9.03 20.46 1.81
CA PHE A 136 -10.17 20.11 0.96
C PHE A 136 -10.52 21.22 -0.04
N GLU A 137 -10.62 22.47 0.40
CA GLU A 137 -10.93 23.61 -0.46
C GLU A 137 -9.92 23.79 -1.60
N LYS A 138 -8.63 23.55 -1.36
CA LYS A 138 -7.58 23.62 -2.40
C LYS A 138 -7.75 22.50 -3.42
N VAL A 139 -8.04 21.27 -2.96
CA VAL A 139 -8.24 20.11 -3.84
C VAL A 139 -9.51 20.28 -4.67
N ARG A 140 -10.63 20.69 -4.05
CA ARG A 140 -11.92 20.87 -4.72
C ARG A 140 -11.83 21.86 -5.88
N LYS A 141 -11.08 22.96 -5.74
CA LYS A 141 -10.84 23.92 -6.84
C LYS A 141 -10.26 23.28 -8.10
N VAL A 142 -9.45 22.22 -7.97
CA VAL A 142 -8.93 21.47 -9.13
C VAL A 142 -10.04 20.62 -9.77
N TYR A 143 -10.90 19.97 -8.98
CA TYR A 143 -12.07 19.25 -9.50
C TYR A 143 -13.08 20.18 -10.20
N GLU A 144 -13.25 21.41 -9.70
CA GLU A 144 -14.11 22.42 -10.32
C GLU A 144 -13.62 22.84 -11.72
N LEU A 145 -12.31 22.84 -11.98
CA LEU A 145 -11.76 23.05 -13.34
C LEU A 145 -12.12 21.94 -14.33
N TYR A 146 -12.37 20.72 -13.85
CA TYR A 146 -12.87 19.61 -14.67
C TYR A 146 -14.42 19.60 -14.79
N GLY A 147 -15.12 20.52 -14.13
CA GLY A 147 -16.59 20.48 -14.00
C GLY A 147 -17.09 19.38 -13.05
N GLU A 148 -16.20 18.78 -12.25
CA GLU A 148 -16.41 17.54 -11.50
C GLU A 148 -16.33 17.77 -9.98
N GLY A 149 -16.65 18.98 -9.52
CA GLY A 149 -16.61 19.37 -8.10
C GLY A 149 -17.36 18.41 -7.18
N GLU A 150 -18.45 17.81 -7.66
CA GLU A 150 -19.25 16.82 -6.91
C GLU A 150 -18.55 15.48 -6.66
N LYS A 151 -17.45 15.20 -7.37
CA LYS A 151 -16.56 14.05 -7.13
C LYS A 151 -15.51 14.31 -6.03
N CYS A 152 -15.45 15.52 -5.46
CA CYS A 152 -14.60 15.84 -4.31
C CYS A 152 -15.47 16.30 -3.13
N GLN A 153 -15.59 15.45 -2.11
CA GLN A 153 -16.46 15.69 -0.95
C GLN A 153 -15.70 15.58 0.38
N LEU A 154 -16.18 16.35 1.37
CA LEU A 154 -15.74 16.32 2.76
C LEU A 154 -16.94 15.94 3.65
N PHE A 155 -16.74 14.96 4.53
CA PHE A 155 -17.72 14.52 5.52
C PHE A 155 -17.14 14.64 6.94
N GLU A 156 -17.81 15.40 7.81
CA GLU A 156 -17.36 15.68 9.18
C GLU A 156 -18.37 15.17 10.20
N TYR A 157 -17.93 14.35 11.16
CA TYR A 157 -18.79 13.70 12.15
C TYR A 157 -18.29 13.90 13.59
N PRO A 158 -19.16 13.83 14.61
CA PRO A 158 -18.74 13.84 16.01
C PRO A 158 -18.04 12.53 16.38
N GLY A 159 -16.99 12.62 17.18
CA GLY A 159 -16.24 11.51 17.75
C GLY A 159 -14.74 11.79 17.86
N PRO A 160 -14.02 10.95 18.61
CA PRO A 160 -12.55 10.91 18.60
C PRO A 160 -12.03 10.26 17.30
N HIS A 161 -10.71 10.05 17.22
CA HIS A 161 -10.02 9.36 16.12
C HIS A 161 -10.50 7.90 15.92
N ALA A 162 -11.63 7.71 15.25
CA ALA A 162 -12.27 6.42 15.00
C ALA A 162 -13.23 6.49 13.81
N TYR A 163 -13.63 5.33 13.26
CA TYR A 163 -14.80 5.25 12.39
C TYR A 163 -16.08 5.51 13.21
N SER A 164 -16.97 6.36 12.70
CA SER A 164 -18.36 6.39 13.17
C SER A 164 -19.25 5.48 12.31
N PRO A 165 -20.36 4.93 12.84
CA PRO A 165 -21.34 4.21 12.04
C PRO A 165 -21.93 5.05 10.90
N GLU A 166 -21.87 6.38 11.00
CA GLU A 166 -22.28 7.29 9.94
C GLU A 166 -21.22 7.41 8.84
N ALA A 167 -19.94 7.58 9.19
CA ALA A 167 -18.85 7.58 8.23
C ALA A 167 -18.83 6.28 7.41
N VAL A 168 -19.03 5.12 8.04
CA VAL A 168 -19.12 3.83 7.32
C VAL A 168 -20.28 3.81 6.33
N ARG A 169 -21.46 4.38 6.67
CA ARG A 169 -22.58 4.50 5.73
C ARG A 169 -22.27 5.41 4.55
N VAL A 170 -21.66 6.57 4.79
CA VAL A 170 -21.28 7.53 3.75
C VAL A 170 -20.23 6.93 2.81
N ILE A 171 -19.26 6.19 3.36
CA ILE A 171 -18.26 5.46 2.57
C ILE A 171 -18.93 4.38 1.73
N ASN A 172 -19.82 3.57 2.29
CA ASN A 172 -20.52 2.54 1.51
C ASN A 172 -21.38 3.16 0.39
N ASP A 173 -22.15 4.22 0.67
CA ASP A 173 -22.93 4.95 -0.35
C ASP A 173 -22.01 5.57 -1.44
N TRP A 174 -20.77 5.95 -1.10
CA TRP A 174 -19.77 6.45 -2.04
C TRP A 174 -19.23 5.37 -2.98
N PHE A 175 -18.88 4.20 -2.44
CA PHE A 175 -18.44 3.05 -3.22
C PHE A 175 -19.58 2.49 -4.09
N ASP A 176 -20.80 2.43 -3.55
CA ASP A 176 -21.99 2.07 -4.31
C ASP A 176 -22.16 2.94 -5.56
N ARG A 177 -22.04 4.26 -5.39
CA ARG A 177 -22.15 5.24 -6.50
C ARG A 177 -21.05 5.10 -7.55
N PHE A 178 -19.80 4.90 -7.14
CA PHE A 178 -18.64 5.08 -8.04
C PHE A 178 -17.92 3.81 -8.47
N VAL A 179 -18.15 2.68 -7.80
CA VAL A 179 -17.69 1.35 -8.27
C VAL A 179 -18.80 0.32 -8.35
N ALA A 180 -19.86 0.38 -7.54
CA ALA A 180 -20.95 -0.59 -7.69
C ALA A 180 -21.90 -0.25 -8.86
N GLY A 181 -22.08 1.03 -9.18
CA GLY A 181 -23.01 1.52 -10.21
C GLY A 181 -24.49 1.46 -9.79
N GLU A 182 -24.78 0.89 -8.63
CA GLU A 182 -26.11 0.77 -8.03
C GLU A 182 -25.98 0.81 -6.50
N ARG A 183 -27.02 1.31 -5.81
CA ARG A 183 -27.05 1.29 -4.34
C ARG A 183 -27.41 -0.10 -3.83
N LYS A 184 -26.56 -0.70 -3.01
CA LYS A 184 -26.79 -2.02 -2.42
C LYS A 184 -27.67 -1.92 -1.17
N PRO A 185 -28.45 -2.97 -0.85
CA PRO A 185 -29.11 -3.06 0.45
C PRO A 185 -28.08 -2.99 1.59
N LYS A 186 -28.39 -2.22 2.63
CA LYS A 186 -27.50 -2.06 3.79
C LYS A 186 -27.41 -3.39 4.55
N GLY A 187 -26.25 -4.04 4.48
CA GLY A 187 -25.93 -5.16 5.37
C GLY A 187 -25.76 -4.68 6.81
N GLU A 188 -26.07 -5.56 7.76
CA GLU A 188 -25.61 -5.39 9.14
C GLU A 188 -24.08 -5.54 9.19
N LEU A 189 -23.40 -4.68 9.96
CA LEU A 189 -21.98 -4.86 10.28
C LEU A 189 -21.83 -6.04 11.25
N ARG A 190 -21.76 -7.25 10.70
CA ARG A 190 -21.52 -8.49 11.44
C ARG A 190 -20.02 -8.65 11.71
N GLY A 191 -19.53 -7.88 12.67
CA GLY A 191 -18.18 -8.00 13.21
C GLY A 191 -18.08 -9.20 14.14
N GLU A 192 -17.90 -10.39 13.58
CA GLU A 192 -17.32 -11.51 14.33
C GLU A 192 -15.84 -11.17 14.52
N GLU A 193 -15.41 -10.89 15.77
CA GLU A 193 -14.01 -10.63 16.05
C GLU A 193 -13.23 -11.94 15.92
N ARG A 194 -12.34 -11.99 14.92
CA ARG A 194 -11.51 -13.16 14.63
C ARG A 194 -10.09 -12.91 15.09
N THR A 195 -9.46 -13.97 15.55
CA THR A 195 -8.07 -13.95 16.00
C THR A 195 -7.12 -13.79 14.82
N GLU A 196 -5.89 -13.35 15.10
CA GLU A 196 -4.86 -13.23 14.07
C GLU A 196 -4.57 -14.57 13.35
N PRO A 197 -4.50 -15.74 14.03
CA PRO A 197 -4.31 -17.02 13.35
C PRO A 197 -5.45 -17.43 12.40
N GLU A 198 -6.66 -16.92 12.59
CA GLU A 198 -7.82 -17.17 11.71
C GLU A 198 -7.86 -16.23 10.50
N THR A 199 -7.05 -15.17 10.50
CA THR A 199 -7.08 -14.09 9.50
C THR A 199 -5.76 -13.89 8.76
N SER A 200 -4.65 -14.42 9.27
CA SER A 200 -3.34 -14.37 8.60
C SER A 200 -3.01 -15.64 7.80
N VAL A 201 -2.22 -15.47 6.74
CA VAL A 201 -1.78 -16.54 5.83
C VAL A 201 -0.85 -17.56 6.51
N PHE A 202 -0.22 -17.15 7.62
CA PHE A 202 0.77 -17.97 8.35
C PHE A 202 0.26 -18.46 9.72
N HIS A 203 -1.03 -18.22 10.03
CA HIS A 203 -1.66 -18.67 11.28
C HIS A 203 -0.90 -18.25 12.56
N GLY A 204 -0.36 -17.02 12.57
CA GLY A 204 0.46 -16.49 13.67
C GLY A 204 1.91 -16.96 13.69
N ALA A 205 2.34 -17.81 12.76
CA ALA A 205 3.75 -18.13 12.58
C ALA A 205 4.49 -16.99 11.83
N PRO A 206 5.75 -16.69 12.16
CA PRO A 206 6.58 -15.83 11.33
C PRO A 206 6.89 -16.53 10.00
N THR A 207 7.09 -15.75 8.94
CA THR A 207 7.55 -16.29 7.65
C THR A 207 8.96 -16.87 7.78
N GLU A 208 9.20 -18.08 7.26
CA GLU A 208 10.53 -18.72 7.28
C GLU A 208 11.64 -17.86 6.63
N VAL A 209 11.26 -16.92 5.77
CA VAL A 209 12.16 -15.98 5.08
C VAL A 209 11.70 -14.53 5.32
N ASP A 210 11.58 -14.13 6.59
CA ASP A 210 11.53 -12.70 6.91
C ASP A 210 12.88 -12.07 6.59
N ARG A 211 12.88 -11.18 5.60
CA ARG A 211 14.03 -10.40 5.15
C ARG A 211 13.68 -8.91 5.03
N LEU A 212 12.74 -8.44 5.85
CA LEU A 212 12.42 -7.00 5.96
C LEU A 212 13.65 -6.20 6.42
N ASP A 213 14.58 -6.85 7.15
CA ASP A 213 15.88 -6.32 7.59
C ASP A 213 16.78 -5.77 6.46
N ILE A 214 16.65 -6.31 5.24
CA ILE A 214 17.42 -5.86 4.06
C ILE A 214 16.67 -4.88 3.16
N LEU A 215 15.41 -4.52 3.45
CA LEU A 215 14.66 -3.56 2.62
C LEU A 215 15.38 -2.20 2.48
N PRO A 216 15.96 -1.59 3.53
CA PRO A 216 16.74 -0.37 3.38
C PRO A 216 17.95 -0.55 2.44
N GLN A 217 18.58 -1.72 2.41
CA GLN A 217 19.76 -2.05 1.61
C GLN A 217 19.39 -2.33 0.14
N LEU A 218 18.20 -2.90 -0.10
CA LEU A 218 17.65 -3.14 -1.43
C LEU A 218 17.09 -1.86 -2.08
N LEU A 219 16.41 -1.02 -1.30
CA LEU A 219 15.67 0.14 -1.79
C LEU A 219 16.48 1.46 -1.69
N ALA A 220 17.32 1.64 -0.67
CA ALA A 220 18.19 2.81 -0.58
C ALA A 220 19.52 2.58 -1.28
N ARG A 221 19.72 3.23 -2.43
CA ARG A 221 21.03 3.27 -3.09
C ARG A 221 22.01 4.06 -2.22
N ARG A 222 22.88 3.38 -1.47
CA ARG A 222 23.96 4.02 -0.70
C ARG A 222 24.77 4.96 -1.60
N GLY A 223 24.79 6.24 -1.26
CA GLY A 223 25.68 7.21 -1.86
C GLY A 223 27.13 6.76 -1.67
N ARG A 224 27.93 6.86 -2.73
CA ARG A 224 29.37 6.62 -2.69
C ARG A 224 30.09 7.82 -3.27
N VAL A 225 31.10 8.29 -2.55
CA VAL A 225 32.06 9.29 -2.99
C VAL A 225 33.39 8.56 -3.19
N ARG A 226 34.09 8.82 -4.31
CA ARG A 226 35.45 8.31 -4.49
C ARG A 226 36.34 8.97 -3.43
N LEU A 227 37.18 8.19 -2.74
CA LEU A 227 38.19 8.77 -1.86
C LEU A 227 39.27 9.46 -2.72
N PRO A 228 39.68 10.69 -2.39
CA PRO A 228 40.70 11.40 -3.17
C PRO A 228 42.05 10.69 -3.03
N GLU A 229 42.76 10.51 -4.13
CA GLU A 229 44.14 9.97 -4.14
C GLU A 229 45.18 11.01 -3.68
N GLY A 230 44.81 12.29 -3.65
CA GLY A 230 45.61 13.37 -3.08
C GLY A 230 44.92 14.73 -3.17
N PRO A 231 45.56 15.81 -2.66
CA PRO A 231 44.93 17.13 -2.56
C PRO A 231 44.46 17.74 -3.89
N LYS A 232 45.10 17.37 -5.02
CA LYS A 232 44.75 17.84 -6.37
C LYS A 232 43.46 17.20 -6.91
N ASP A 233 43.18 15.96 -6.52
CA ASP A 233 42.02 15.17 -6.94
C ASP A 233 40.74 15.62 -6.19
N TRP A 234 40.90 16.10 -4.95
CA TRP A 234 39.80 16.52 -4.09
C TRP A 234 38.91 17.64 -4.70
N LEU A 235 39.47 18.57 -5.48
CA LEU A 235 38.68 19.67 -6.05
C LEU A 235 37.60 19.15 -7.01
N GLY A 236 37.97 18.26 -7.95
CA GLY A 236 37.01 17.66 -8.89
C GLY A 236 35.98 16.77 -8.19
N ILE A 237 36.42 15.96 -7.22
CA ILE A 237 35.50 15.13 -6.41
C ILE A 237 34.52 16.00 -5.63
N ARG A 238 34.97 17.11 -5.02
CA ARG A 238 34.13 18.05 -4.28
C ARG A 238 33.10 18.70 -5.20
N GLU A 239 33.49 19.18 -6.38
CA GLU A 239 32.58 19.77 -7.36
C GLU A 239 31.52 18.77 -7.82
N GLU A 240 31.92 17.53 -8.13
CA GLU A 240 31.00 16.45 -8.51
C GLU A 240 29.99 16.12 -7.40
N VAL A 241 30.45 16.05 -6.14
CA VAL A 241 29.60 15.76 -4.98
C VAL A 241 28.65 16.92 -4.69
N VAL A 242 29.13 18.17 -4.72
CA VAL A 242 28.28 19.36 -4.53
C VAL A 242 27.20 19.40 -5.62
N ARG A 243 27.56 19.18 -6.89
CA ARG A 243 26.59 19.10 -7.98
C ARG A 243 25.53 18.03 -7.73
N LYS A 244 25.94 16.80 -7.37
CA LYS A 244 25.01 15.69 -7.03
C LYS A 244 24.09 16.00 -5.84
N LEU A 245 24.57 16.75 -4.85
CA LEU A 245 23.76 17.17 -3.69
C LEU A 245 22.72 18.24 -4.05
N VAL A 246 23.04 19.13 -5.00
CA VAL A 246 22.14 20.21 -5.44
C VAL A 246 21.13 19.72 -6.49
N GLU A 247 21.57 18.92 -7.46
CA GLU A 247 20.73 18.39 -8.55
C GLU A 247 19.88 17.17 -8.12
N GLY A 248 20.32 16.46 -7.07
CA GLY A 248 19.69 15.23 -6.60
C GLY A 248 20.06 14.00 -7.44
N PRO A 249 19.43 12.84 -7.17
CA PRO A 249 19.65 11.62 -7.95
C PRO A 249 19.13 11.80 -9.39
N PRO A 250 19.89 11.38 -10.43
CA PRO A 250 19.50 11.59 -11.81
C PRO A 250 18.18 10.89 -12.13
N ILE A 251 17.28 11.61 -12.80
CA ILE A 251 15.94 11.16 -13.17
C ILE A 251 16.04 10.00 -14.18
N VAL A 252 15.89 8.77 -13.71
CA VAL A 252 15.90 7.57 -14.56
C VAL A 252 14.81 7.71 -15.64
N GLY A 253 15.24 7.85 -16.90
CA GLY A 253 14.35 8.03 -18.05
C GLY A 253 14.60 9.29 -18.89
N GLN A 254 15.46 10.22 -18.47
CA GLN A 254 16.11 11.13 -19.42
C GLN A 254 17.41 10.48 -19.94
N GLY A 255 17.62 10.55 -21.25
CA GLY A 255 18.66 9.78 -21.93
C GLY A 255 20.07 10.27 -21.60
N VAL A 256 20.82 9.44 -20.88
CA VAL A 256 22.28 9.41 -20.96
C VAL A 256 22.66 8.13 -21.69
N GLY A 257 23.69 8.20 -22.54
CA GLY A 257 23.97 7.20 -23.57
C GLY A 257 24.13 5.76 -23.08
N ARG A 258 23.97 4.83 -24.01
CA ARG A 258 24.30 3.41 -23.81
C ARG A 258 25.77 3.28 -23.38
N GLU A 259 26.01 2.91 -22.12
CA GLU A 259 27.07 1.98 -21.71
C GLU A 259 27.00 1.71 -20.20
N ALA A 260 26.35 0.61 -19.84
CA ALA A 260 26.48 -0.02 -18.53
C ALA A 260 26.19 -1.52 -18.72
N GLN A 261 27.26 -2.32 -18.83
CA GLN A 261 27.13 -3.78 -18.90
C GLN A 261 26.57 -4.30 -17.57
N SER A 262 25.61 -5.22 -17.64
CA SER A 262 25.00 -5.86 -16.48
C SER A 262 25.83 -7.08 -16.04
N PRO A 263 26.43 -7.09 -14.83
CA PRO A 263 27.19 -8.24 -14.34
C PRO A 263 26.26 -9.25 -13.65
N LEU A 264 25.30 -9.80 -14.39
CA LEU A 264 24.39 -10.88 -13.94
C LEU A 264 24.07 -11.86 -15.08
N GLU A 265 25.11 -12.45 -15.68
CA GLU A 265 24.99 -13.73 -16.39
C GLU A 265 25.80 -14.77 -15.61
N GLY A 266 25.10 -15.72 -14.96
CA GLY A 266 25.68 -16.55 -13.92
C GLY A 266 24.85 -17.76 -13.51
N GLY A 267 24.37 -18.53 -14.50
CA GLY A 267 23.98 -19.92 -14.32
C GLY A 267 22.57 -20.22 -13.78
N LEU A 268 21.75 -20.85 -14.63
CA LEU A 268 20.99 -22.07 -14.31
C LEU A 268 20.33 -22.62 -15.60
N HIS A 269 21.10 -23.38 -16.38
CA HIS A 269 20.58 -24.10 -17.54
C HIS A 269 19.79 -25.35 -17.10
N HIS A 270 18.46 -25.24 -17.02
CA HIS A 270 17.60 -26.42 -17.15
C HIS A 270 17.18 -26.60 -18.62
N ARG A 271 17.68 -27.67 -19.26
CA ARG A 271 17.31 -28.04 -20.63
C ARG A 271 15.82 -28.41 -20.67
N ARG A 272 15.02 -27.69 -21.47
CA ARG A 272 13.84 -28.30 -22.10
C ARG A 272 14.20 -28.61 -23.54
N LYS A 273 13.97 -29.86 -23.96
CA LYS A 273 14.06 -30.25 -25.37
C LYS A 273 12.97 -29.53 -26.14
N GLU A 274 13.34 -28.83 -27.20
CA GLU A 274 12.38 -28.43 -28.23
C GLU A 274 11.98 -29.67 -29.02
N ALA A 275 10.67 -29.86 -29.22
CA ALA A 275 10.13 -30.74 -30.24
C ALA A 275 9.56 -29.85 -31.34
N SER A 276 9.97 -30.09 -32.58
CA SER A 276 9.69 -29.23 -33.72
C SER A 276 8.19 -29.01 -33.94
N CYS A 277 7.83 -27.80 -34.32
CA CYS A 277 6.60 -27.57 -35.08
C CYS A 277 6.82 -28.13 -36.49
N ASP A 278 5.80 -28.78 -37.07
CA ASP A 278 5.73 -28.99 -38.51
C ASP A 278 4.30 -28.68 -39.00
N GLN A 279 4.21 -28.26 -40.26
CA GLN A 279 3.04 -27.59 -40.82
C GLN A 279 2.09 -28.58 -41.48
N GLY A 280 0.78 -28.32 -41.37
CA GLY A 280 -0.24 -29.06 -42.09
C GLY A 280 -1.51 -28.22 -42.29
N ARG A 281 -1.58 -27.50 -43.41
CA ARG A 281 -2.86 -27.01 -43.92
C ARG A 281 -3.61 -28.20 -44.53
N ASP A 282 -4.90 -28.35 -44.26
CA ASP A 282 -5.86 -28.45 -45.36
C ASP A 282 -7.29 -28.02 -44.96
N ARG A 283 -8.17 -28.03 -45.95
CA ARG A 283 -9.46 -27.35 -46.01
C ARG A 283 -10.65 -28.27 -45.74
N GLY A 284 -11.73 -27.64 -45.27
CA GLY A 284 -13.06 -27.87 -45.82
C GLY A 284 -14.04 -28.68 -44.96
N GLY A 285 -15.31 -28.26 -44.96
CA GLY A 285 -16.40 -29.12 -44.47
C GLY A 285 -17.54 -28.40 -43.75
N ARG A 286 -18.65 -28.25 -44.48
CA ARG A 286 -20.05 -28.15 -44.00
C ARG A 286 -20.30 -29.16 -42.85
N GLY A 287 -21.22 -28.99 -41.89
CA GLY A 287 -22.24 -27.97 -41.65
C GLY A 287 -23.43 -28.59 -40.85
N LEU A 288 -24.38 -27.75 -40.41
CA LEU A 288 -25.73 -28.09 -39.91
C LEU A 288 -25.92 -28.82 -38.54
N ALA A 289 -26.53 -28.05 -37.62
CA ALA A 289 -27.76 -28.35 -36.86
C ALA A 289 -27.86 -29.48 -35.80
N GLY A 290 -28.41 -29.09 -34.63
CA GLY A 290 -29.48 -29.86 -33.97
C GLY A 290 -29.27 -30.26 -32.50
N GLY A 291 -30.26 -29.96 -31.64
CA GLY A 291 -30.60 -30.82 -30.49
C GLY A 291 -30.19 -30.40 -29.07
N ALA A 292 -31.04 -29.61 -28.41
CA ALA A 292 -31.45 -29.85 -27.01
C ALA A 292 -32.79 -30.63 -27.03
N PRO A 293 -33.41 -31.12 -25.92
CA PRO A 293 -33.13 -30.97 -24.48
C PRO A 293 -32.74 -32.36 -23.84
N SER A 294 -33.02 -32.80 -22.61
CA SER A 294 -33.83 -32.34 -21.44
C SER A 294 -33.44 -33.06 -20.15
N ASP A 295 -33.70 -32.42 -19.01
CA ASP A 295 -34.19 -32.92 -17.69
C ASP A 295 -33.65 -34.20 -17.03
N GLY A 296 -33.53 -34.14 -15.69
CA GLY A 296 -33.37 -35.34 -14.85
C GLY A 296 -32.88 -35.07 -13.42
N ALA A 297 -33.79 -34.75 -12.50
CA ALA A 297 -33.48 -34.64 -11.07
C ALA A 297 -33.37 -36.02 -10.38
N HIS A 298 -32.63 -36.10 -9.27
CA HIS A 298 -33.00 -36.71 -7.97
C HIS A 298 -31.77 -37.14 -7.13
N GLY A 299 -31.92 -37.10 -5.79
CA GLY A 299 -31.21 -38.02 -4.90
C GLY A 299 -30.37 -37.38 -3.79
N GLU A 300 -30.99 -37.10 -2.64
CA GLU A 300 -30.27 -37.12 -1.36
C GLU A 300 -29.81 -38.56 -1.04
N VAL A 301 -28.77 -38.72 -0.21
CA VAL A 301 -28.75 -39.59 0.99
C VAL A 301 -27.37 -39.56 1.67
N GLY A 302 -27.37 -39.24 2.97
CA GLY A 302 -26.71 -40.04 4.01
C GLY A 302 -25.19 -40.22 4.03
N GLY A 303 -24.53 -39.24 4.66
CA GLY A 303 -23.50 -39.37 5.72
C GLY A 303 -22.65 -40.63 5.93
N ARG A 304 -21.39 -40.38 6.33
CA ARG A 304 -20.77 -41.04 7.49
C ARG A 304 -19.56 -40.25 8.01
N ALA A 305 -19.43 -40.21 9.33
CA ALA A 305 -18.20 -39.82 10.00
C ALA A 305 -17.31 -41.03 10.23
N CYS A 306 -16.02 -40.88 9.94
CA CYS A 306 -14.88 -41.61 10.51
C CYS A 306 -13.73 -40.58 10.49
N GLY A 307 -12.82 -40.51 11.45
CA GLY A 307 -12.61 -41.34 12.63
C GLY A 307 -11.19 -41.07 13.07
N ALA A 308 -10.98 -40.64 14.32
CA ALA A 308 -9.65 -40.25 14.78
C ALA A 308 -8.78 -41.49 15.04
N GLU A 309 -7.53 -41.47 14.57
CA GLU A 309 -6.48 -42.35 15.09
C GLU A 309 -5.31 -41.51 15.63
N ARG A 310 -4.84 -41.90 16.81
CA ARG A 310 -3.67 -41.35 17.49
C ARG A 310 -2.53 -42.37 17.39
N GLY A 311 -1.30 -41.90 17.20
CA GLY A 311 -0.08 -42.71 17.29
C GLY A 311 1.02 -42.14 16.39
N GLY A 312 2.24 -41.85 16.85
CA GLY A 312 2.77 -41.98 18.20
C GLY A 312 3.97 -41.04 18.44
N GLU A 313 4.48 -41.03 19.66
CA GLU A 313 5.56 -40.17 20.14
C GLU A 313 6.94 -40.60 19.60
N GLY A 314 7.94 -39.70 19.55
CA GLY A 314 9.31 -40.13 19.24
C GLY A 314 10.38 -39.07 18.96
N GLY A 315 10.68 -38.19 19.92
CA GLY A 315 12.04 -37.65 20.15
C GLY A 315 12.69 -36.68 19.13
N ALA A 316 12.82 -35.41 19.51
CA ALA A 316 14.04 -34.59 19.37
C ALA A 316 13.79 -33.16 19.90
N LEU A 317 13.87 -32.96 21.22
CA LEU A 317 13.67 -31.63 21.83
C LEU A 317 14.63 -31.39 23.00
N GLU A 318 15.94 -31.37 22.70
CA GLU A 318 16.95 -30.96 23.69
C GLU A 318 18.26 -30.43 23.05
N ALA A 319 18.26 -29.14 22.67
CA ALA A 319 19.46 -28.32 22.57
C ALA A 319 19.09 -26.83 22.66
N LEU A 320 20.00 -25.99 23.17
CA LEU A 320 19.90 -24.52 23.20
C LEU A 320 18.83 -23.90 24.13
N ARG A 321 18.79 -24.34 25.39
CA ARG A 321 18.50 -23.42 26.51
C ARG A 321 19.80 -22.72 26.92
N GLY A 322 19.91 -21.41 26.67
CA GLY A 322 21.01 -20.61 27.21
C GLY A 322 21.06 -19.16 26.71
N VAL A 323 21.04 -18.22 27.66
CA VAL A 323 21.41 -16.79 27.49
C VAL A 323 20.40 -15.91 26.73
N LEU A 324 19.36 -15.44 27.43
CA LEU A 324 19.06 -14.01 27.70
C LEU A 324 17.73 -13.88 28.50
N PRO A 325 17.64 -13.02 29.54
CA PRO A 325 16.44 -12.92 30.38
C PRO A 325 15.36 -12.02 29.75
N SER A 326 14.13 -12.54 29.69
CA SER A 326 12.95 -11.80 29.24
C SER A 326 12.54 -10.73 30.26
N ARG A 327 12.49 -9.46 29.83
CA ARG A 327 11.82 -8.40 30.60
C ARG A 327 10.34 -8.36 30.23
N ARG A 328 9.48 -8.85 31.11
CA ARG A 328 8.03 -8.55 31.07
C ARG A 328 7.82 -7.10 31.52
N CYS A 329 7.13 -6.31 30.71
CA CYS A 329 6.63 -5.01 31.16
C CYS A 329 5.36 -5.21 32.01
N GLY A 330 5.48 -4.99 33.32
CA GLY A 330 4.34 -4.77 34.21
C GLY A 330 3.84 -3.32 34.15
N PRO A 331 2.64 -3.03 34.67
CA PRO A 331 2.06 -1.68 34.64
C PRO A 331 2.88 -0.69 35.49
N ARG A 332 3.00 0.55 35.03
CA ARG A 332 3.58 1.65 35.82
C ARG A 332 2.50 2.21 36.76
N ALA A 333 2.88 2.38 38.02
CA ALA A 333 2.08 3.10 39.00
C ALA A 333 2.19 4.62 38.82
N GLU A 334 1.16 5.34 39.28
CA GLU A 334 1.12 6.80 39.40
C GLU A 334 2.08 7.28 40.52
N GLY A 335 2.56 8.53 40.44
CA GLY A 335 3.46 9.10 41.44
C GLY A 335 4.09 10.43 41.04
N ASP A 336 3.47 11.50 41.52
CA ASP A 336 3.80 12.94 41.43
C ASP A 336 5.29 13.37 41.43
N GLY A 337 5.55 14.51 40.80
CA GLY A 337 6.55 15.47 41.33
C GLY A 337 7.42 16.20 40.29
N PRO A 338 7.66 17.51 40.42
CA PRO A 338 7.91 18.35 39.25
C PRO A 338 9.38 18.75 39.02
N TYR A 339 9.78 18.87 37.75
CA TYR A 339 11.03 19.52 37.37
C TYR A 339 10.80 21.02 37.10
N ARG A 340 11.38 21.88 37.94
CA ARG A 340 11.41 23.33 37.70
C ARG A 340 12.45 23.68 36.64
N SER A 341 12.13 24.64 35.78
CA SER A 341 13.08 25.32 34.91
C SER A 341 13.75 26.49 35.62
N GLU A 342 15.07 26.56 35.56
CA GLU A 342 15.87 27.78 35.81
C GLU A 342 16.56 28.18 34.49
N PRO A 343 16.69 29.49 34.17
CA PRO A 343 17.26 29.96 32.91
C PRO A 343 18.78 30.20 33.00
N GLY A 344 19.46 30.10 31.85
CA GLY A 344 20.85 30.49 31.62
C GLY A 344 21.07 30.89 30.17
#